data_AF-A0A1Y1RVQ8-F1
#
_entry.id   AF-A0A1Y1RVQ8-F1
#
_cell.length_a   1.000
_cell.length_b   1.000
_cell.length_c   1.000
_cell.angle_alpha   90.00
_cell.angle_beta   90.00
_cell.angle_gamma   90.00
#
_symmetry.space_group_name_H-M   'P 1'
#
loop_
_entity.id
_entity.type
_entity.pdbx_description
1 polymer ?
#
loop_
_entity_poly.entity_id
_entity_poly.type
_entity_poly.pdbx_seq_one_letter_code
_entity_poly.pdbx_strand_id
1 'polypeptide(L)'
;MKRFPPFLALFFVFSLISVQLGFLLADAVNPTGLKFSAPRNGGQYANPVPVEGVAWYYGKEDYRVELLASQKGETVFRTEVPREMVRYEKGGSFLLASFRSLIDLPEDGEWKLSLFVVGNTGERLKGGEVTIQAGTGRLSGEFRHFSAQHYAGLAGLVLLWILVVTAARRSTEEKRHIIEFLLVASLWLNEIIYQFYWYFTGGWHAAWALMVQMCGLSILILCFVFALPAGKLRQVLFELIFFWGIGGALQALLAPDIGYRGFPEYKYFSFFISHGLIIACGLYLVAGRGFRPTLMSVFRVILISNIVVFFAWWINLALEHIPPFQRGNYFVIGFPPPTGSIVDILAGIFGPAPWYALGLEILGLALFLTMWLPFGVKGLVRRSGSG
;
A
#
# COMPACT_ATOMS: atom_id res chain seq x y z
N MET A 1 -20.96 25.18 -8.08
CA MET A 1 -19.48 25.09 -8.18
C MET A 1 -19.08 24.79 -9.62
N LYS A 2 -18.06 25.47 -10.16
CA LYS A 2 -17.46 25.11 -11.45
C LYS A 2 -16.70 23.78 -11.32
N ARG A 3 -16.34 23.17 -12.45
CA ARG A 3 -15.55 21.93 -12.51
C ARG A 3 -14.32 21.97 -11.58
N PHE A 4 -13.94 20.81 -11.03
CA PHE A 4 -12.74 20.64 -10.21
C PHE A 4 -11.53 21.37 -10.85
N PRO A 5 -10.88 22.32 -10.17
CA PRO A 5 -9.90 23.19 -10.81
C PRO A 5 -8.58 22.45 -11.11
N PRO A 6 -7.98 22.62 -12.30
CA PRO A 6 -6.69 22.00 -12.63
C PRO A 6 -5.54 22.38 -11.69
N PHE A 7 -5.51 23.63 -11.20
CA PHE A 7 -4.47 24.05 -10.24
C PHE A 7 -4.55 23.27 -8.92
N LEU A 8 -5.76 22.86 -8.52
CA LEU A 8 -5.95 22.09 -7.30
C LEU A 8 -5.52 20.63 -7.50
N ALA A 9 -5.74 20.07 -8.70
CA ALA A 9 -5.19 18.76 -9.06
C ALA A 9 -3.65 18.75 -8.98
N LEU A 10 -3.01 19.80 -9.51
CA LEU A 10 -1.56 19.97 -9.41
C LEU A 10 -1.12 20.09 -7.94
N PHE A 11 -1.79 20.94 -7.16
CA PHE A 11 -1.48 21.09 -5.73
C PHE A 11 -1.57 19.76 -4.95
N PHE A 12 -2.59 18.94 -5.19
CA PHE A 12 -2.73 17.63 -4.54
C PHE A 12 -1.59 16.67 -4.89
N VAL A 13 -1.19 16.64 -6.16
CA VAL A 13 -0.08 15.78 -6.60
C VAL A 13 1.25 16.29 -6.07
N PHE A 14 1.53 17.59 -6.20
CA PHE A 14 2.78 18.18 -5.72
C PHE A 14 2.93 18.08 -4.21
N SER A 15 1.85 18.24 -3.42
CA SER A 15 1.92 18.09 -1.97
C SER A 15 2.30 16.67 -1.55
N LEU A 16 1.70 15.64 -2.14
CA LEU A 16 2.03 14.24 -1.86
C LEU A 16 3.49 13.92 -2.23
N ILE A 17 3.92 14.31 -3.44
CA ILE A 17 5.29 14.07 -3.90
C ILE A 17 6.30 14.83 -3.03
N SER A 18 5.99 16.07 -2.64
CA SER A 18 6.87 16.89 -1.78
C SER A 18 7.03 16.27 -0.39
N VAL A 19 5.95 15.73 0.19
CA VAL A 19 6.01 15.02 1.48
C VAL A 19 6.89 13.78 1.36
N GLN A 20 6.71 12.97 0.31
CA GLN A 20 7.55 11.77 0.09
C GLN A 20 9.02 12.11 -0.13
N LEU A 21 9.31 13.17 -0.88
CA LEU A 21 10.68 13.64 -1.08
C LEU A 21 11.29 14.14 0.23
N GLY A 22 10.54 14.87 1.05
CA GLY A 22 11.00 15.31 2.36
C GLY A 22 11.36 14.15 3.29
N PHE A 23 10.53 13.11 3.33
CA PHE A 23 10.81 11.89 4.10
C PHE A 23 12.01 11.10 3.56
N LEU A 24 12.12 11.00 2.23
CA LEU A 24 13.26 10.36 1.57
C LEU A 24 14.57 11.06 1.93
N LEU A 25 14.59 12.39 1.86
CA LEU A 25 15.77 13.19 2.20
C LEU A 25 16.10 13.09 3.69
N ALA A 26 15.09 13.07 4.57
CA ALA A 26 15.31 12.89 6.01
C ALA A 26 15.95 11.53 6.34
N ASP A 27 15.53 10.46 5.66
CA ASP A 27 16.15 9.14 5.80
C ASP A 27 17.56 9.10 5.18
N ALA A 28 17.75 9.76 4.03
CA ALA A 28 19.03 9.80 3.31
C ALA A 28 20.16 10.50 4.07
N VAL A 29 19.85 11.41 5.00
CA VAL A 29 20.85 12.08 5.85
C VAL A 29 21.47 11.12 6.87
N ASN A 30 20.82 9.99 7.18
CA ASN A 30 21.28 9.03 8.17
C ASN A 30 21.81 7.75 7.48
N PRO A 31 23.13 7.53 7.42
CA PRO A 31 23.71 6.36 6.75
C PRO A 31 23.32 5.04 7.44
N THR A 32 23.13 5.05 8.75
CA THR A 32 22.53 3.93 9.48
C THR A 32 21.30 4.44 10.21
N GLY A 33 20.21 3.68 10.15
CA GLY A 33 18.99 4.04 10.85
C GLY A 33 18.15 2.84 11.22
N LEU A 34 17.31 3.06 12.21
CA LEU A 34 16.35 2.07 12.69
C LEU A 34 15.10 2.80 13.15
N LYS A 35 13.95 2.30 12.67
CA LYS A 35 12.63 2.83 13.00
C LYS A 35 11.79 1.74 13.64
N PHE A 36 11.29 2.01 14.84
CA PHE A 36 10.26 1.19 15.49
C PHE A 36 8.91 1.46 14.82
N SER A 37 8.28 0.40 14.29
CA SER A 37 6.88 0.42 13.85
C SER A 37 5.91 -0.03 14.93
N ALA A 38 6.30 -1.06 15.66
CA ALA A 38 5.60 -1.57 16.83
C ALA A 38 6.63 -2.18 17.80
N PRO A 39 6.41 -2.14 19.12
CA PRO A 39 5.30 -1.46 19.80
C PRO A 39 5.47 0.06 19.86
N ARG A 40 4.42 0.78 20.25
CA ARG A 40 4.43 2.24 20.41
C ARG A 40 4.77 2.62 21.84
N ASN A 41 5.44 3.77 21.97
CA ASN A 41 5.74 4.34 23.27
C ASN A 41 4.45 4.64 24.05
N GLY A 42 4.39 4.20 25.31
CA GLY A 42 3.22 4.26 26.19
C GLY A 42 2.12 3.25 25.88
N GLY A 43 2.31 2.35 24.92
CA GLY A 43 1.29 1.37 24.54
C GLY A 43 1.16 0.21 25.53
N GLN A 44 -0.04 -0.39 25.58
CA GLN A 44 -0.34 -1.58 26.37
C GLN A 44 -0.49 -2.78 25.45
N TYR A 45 0.22 -3.86 25.74
CA TYR A 45 0.29 -5.04 24.87
C TYR A 45 0.05 -6.31 25.68
N ALA A 46 -0.65 -7.27 25.09
CA ALA A 46 -0.62 -8.65 25.56
C ALA A 46 0.77 -9.25 25.29
N ASN A 47 1.14 -10.26 26.07
CA ASN A 47 2.32 -11.08 25.82
C ASN A 47 1.90 -12.28 24.92
N PRO A 48 2.60 -12.61 23.82
CA PRO A 48 3.81 -11.98 23.28
C PRO A 48 3.58 -10.61 22.64
N VAL A 49 4.58 -9.73 22.75
CA VAL A 49 4.54 -8.36 22.23
C VAL A 49 5.01 -8.32 20.76
N PRO A 50 4.26 -7.67 19.84
CA PRO A 50 4.70 -7.49 18.47
C PRO A 50 5.82 -6.46 18.38
N VAL A 51 6.96 -6.87 17.83
CA VAL A 51 8.13 -6.03 17.53
C VAL A 51 8.33 -5.98 16.03
N GLU A 52 8.19 -4.79 15.46
CA GLU A 52 8.20 -4.56 14.02
C GLU A 52 8.94 -3.27 13.69
N GLY A 53 9.57 -3.22 12.53
CA GLY A 53 10.21 -1.99 12.07
C GLY A 53 11.05 -2.17 10.83
N VAL A 54 11.87 -1.16 10.56
CA VAL A 54 12.83 -1.15 9.46
C VAL A 54 14.18 -0.73 10.01
N ALA A 55 15.23 -1.44 9.60
CA ALA A 55 16.60 -1.13 9.92
C ALA A 55 17.43 -1.06 8.63
N TRP A 56 18.51 -0.28 8.64
CA TRP A 56 19.49 -0.24 7.57
C TRP A 56 20.86 0.17 8.09
N TYR A 57 21.91 -0.28 7.43
CA TYR A 57 23.29 0.01 7.77
C TYR A 57 24.08 0.27 6.48
N TYR A 58 24.69 1.45 6.37
CA TYR A 58 25.52 1.79 5.21
C TYR A 58 26.84 1.01 5.23
N GLY A 59 27.14 0.27 4.16
CA GLY A 59 28.49 -0.28 3.96
C GLY A 59 28.64 -1.81 3.89
N LYS A 60 27.56 -2.62 3.84
CA LYS A 60 27.43 -4.02 3.33
C LYS A 60 26.44 -4.88 4.16
N GLU A 61 26.06 -6.02 3.58
CA GLU A 61 24.75 -6.70 3.64
C GLU A 61 24.38 -7.53 4.88
N ASP A 62 25.30 -7.77 5.80
CA ASP A 62 25.00 -8.54 7.03
C ASP A 62 25.08 -7.65 8.26
N TYR A 63 23.90 -7.26 8.73
CA TYR A 63 23.68 -6.74 10.07
C TYR A 63 22.52 -7.51 10.69
N ARG A 64 22.50 -7.55 12.01
CA ARG A 64 21.38 -8.10 12.77
C ARG A 64 20.70 -7.01 13.57
N VAL A 65 19.44 -7.26 13.91
CA VAL A 65 18.64 -6.39 14.76
C VAL A 65 18.54 -7.05 16.12
N GLU A 66 19.01 -6.36 17.16
CA GLU A 66 18.94 -6.84 18.53
C GLU A 66 17.98 -6.00 19.35
N LEU A 67 17.16 -6.66 20.16
CA LEU A 67 16.27 -6.06 21.14
C LEU A 67 16.84 -6.25 22.54
N LEU A 68 16.99 -5.15 23.27
CA LEU A 68 17.19 -5.14 24.72
C LEU A 68 15.92 -4.70 25.41
N ALA A 69 15.41 -5.53 26.32
CA ALA A 69 14.33 -5.18 27.22
C ALA A 69 14.89 -4.97 28.62
N SER A 70 14.63 -3.79 29.16
CA SER A 70 15.05 -3.39 30.50
C SER A 70 13.87 -3.06 31.40
N GLN A 71 14.02 -3.38 32.69
CA GLN A 71 13.13 -2.94 33.77
C GLN A 71 13.97 -2.26 34.84
N LYS A 72 13.46 -1.17 35.41
CA LYS A 72 14.16 -0.42 36.48
C LYS A 72 15.61 -0.02 36.16
N GLY A 73 15.95 0.09 34.87
CA GLY A 73 17.30 0.46 34.40
C GLY A 73 18.26 -0.71 34.17
N GLU A 74 17.86 -1.94 34.50
CA GLU A 74 18.68 -3.15 34.26
C GLU A 74 18.19 -3.88 33.01
N THR A 75 19.13 -4.34 32.18
CA THR A 75 18.80 -5.18 31.02
C THR A 75 18.50 -6.58 31.51
N VAL A 76 17.21 -6.97 31.47
CA VAL A 76 16.75 -8.27 31.95
C VAL A 76 16.70 -9.29 30.82
N PHE A 77 16.39 -8.83 29.60
CA PHE A 77 16.18 -9.71 28.45
C PHE A 77 16.83 -9.13 27.18
N ARG A 78 17.54 -9.99 26.44
CA ARG A 78 18.19 -9.68 25.17
C ARG A 78 17.86 -10.76 24.17
N THR A 79 17.42 -10.36 22.99
CA THR A 79 17.13 -11.31 21.90
C THR A 79 17.43 -10.68 20.54
N GLU A 80 17.69 -11.53 19.55
CA GLU A 80 17.77 -11.12 18.16
C GLU A 80 16.35 -11.07 17.57
N VAL A 81 16.04 -10.01 16.84
CA VAL A 81 14.79 -9.87 16.11
C VAL A 81 15.07 -10.22 14.65
N PRO A 82 14.56 -11.36 14.14
CA PRO A 82 14.85 -11.78 12.78
C PRO A 82 14.33 -10.75 11.77
N ARG A 83 15.18 -10.42 10.81
CA ARG A 83 14.77 -9.68 9.61
C ARG A 83 13.87 -10.56 8.75
N GLU A 84 12.90 -9.96 8.09
CA GLU A 84 12.06 -10.68 7.13
C GLU A 84 12.93 -11.20 5.98
N MET A 85 12.55 -12.35 5.42
CA MET A 85 13.35 -13.04 4.41
C MET A 85 12.46 -13.44 3.24
N VAL A 86 12.91 -13.13 2.03
CA VAL A 86 12.33 -13.69 0.81
C VAL A 86 13.01 -15.02 0.55
N ARG A 87 12.22 -16.07 0.28
CA ARG A 87 12.72 -17.42 -0.02
C ARG A 87 12.18 -17.87 -1.37
N TYR A 88 13.09 -18.24 -2.27
CA TYR A 88 12.74 -18.85 -3.55
C TYR A 88 12.85 -20.37 -3.44
N GLU A 89 11.91 -21.11 -4.06
CA GLU A 89 11.91 -22.59 -4.07
C GLU A 89 13.22 -23.19 -4.61
N LYS A 90 13.87 -22.50 -5.56
CA LYS A 90 15.13 -22.93 -6.18
C LYS A 90 16.39 -22.52 -5.39
N GLY A 91 16.26 -22.26 -4.09
CA GLY A 91 17.40 -22.19 -3.15
C GLY A 91 18.05 -20.82 -2.95
N GLY A 92 17.43 -19.74 -3.42
CA GLY A 92 17.89 -18.36 -3.14
C GLY A 92 17.09 -17.72 -2.01
N SER A 93 17.76 -17.02 -1.09
CA SER A 93 17.08 -16.18 -0.09
C SER A 93 17.87 -14.91 0.18
N PHE A 94 17.18 -13.84 0.53
CA PHE A 94 17.82 -12.61 0.98
C PHE A 94 16.99 -11.95 2.07
N LEU A 95 17.68 -11.20 2.94
CA LEU A 95 17.08 -10.49 4.06
C LEU A 95 16.56 -9.12 3.61
N LEU A 96 15.40 -8.75 4.12
CA LEU A 96 14.82 -7.44 3.96
C LEU A 96 15.32 -6.51 5.08
N ALA A 97 15.19 -5.21 4.85
CA ALA A 97 15.39 -4.17 5.84
C ALA A 97 14.30 -4.21 6.93
N SER A 98 13.12 -4.73 6.60
CA SER A 98 12.05 -4.92 7.54
C SER A 98 12.32 -6.11 8.47
N PHE A 99 11.86 -5.99 9.71
CA PHE A 99 11.87 -7.05 10.69
C PHE A 99 10.51 -7.11 11.39
N ARG A 100 10.08 -8.31 11.76
CA ARG A 100 8.82 -8.55 12.44
C ARG A 100 8.93 -9.84 13.25
N SER A 101 8.64 -9.75 14.54
CA SER A 101 8.60 -10.91 15.43
C SER A 101 7.63 -10.68 16.58
N LEU A 102 7.14 -11.78 17.17
CA LEU A 102 6.44 -11.78 18.45
C LEU A 102 7.47 -12.13 19.54
N ILE A 103 7.61 -11.27 20.54
CA ILE A 103 8.60 -11.42 21.60
C ILE A 103 7.89 -11.69 22.93
N ASP A 104 8.17 -12.84 23.52
CA ASP A 104 7.75 -13.18 24.87
C ASP A 104 8.61 -12.44 25.89
N LEU A 105 7.99 -11.53 26.65
CA LEU A 105 8.65 -10.88 27.78
C LEU A 105 8.56 -11.78 29.03
N PRO A 106 9.61 -11.84 29.87
CA PRO A 106 9.63 -12.76 31.01
C PRO A 106 8.48 -12.58 32.02
N GLU A 107 8.05 -11.34 32.23
CA GLU A 107 7.05 -10.98 33.25
C GLU A 107 6.19 -9.82 32.76
N ASP A 108 4.98 -9.72 33.31
CA ASP A 108 4.08 -8.60 33.11
C ASP A 108 4.62 -7.33 33.81
N GLY A 109 4.36 -6.16 33.24
CA GLY A 109 4.76 -4.89 33.83
C GLY A 109 5.25 -3.87 32.81
N GLU A 110 5.87 -2.79 33.31
CA GLU A 110 6.46 -1.76 32.47
C GLU A 110 7.83 -2.23 31.95
N TRP A 111 8.03 -2.15 30.64
CA TRP A 111 9.26 -2.53 29.96
C TRP A 111 9.77 -1.41 29.07
N LYS A 112 11.08 -1.21 29.11
CA LYS A 112 11.79 -0.32 28.19
C LYS A 112 12.51 -1.14 27.14
N LEU A 113 12.03 -1.06 25.90
CA LEU A 113 12.53 -1.78 24.75
C LEU A 113 13.45 -0.89 23.93
N SER A 114 14.72 -1.27 23.78
CA SER A 114 15.71 -0.60 22.94
C SER A 114 16.13 -1.50 21.80
N LEU A 115 16.09 -0.99 20.57
CA LEU A 115 16.59 -1.72 19.39
C LEU A 115 17.96 -1.23 18.98
N PHE A 116 18.77 -2.18 18.53
CA PHE A 116 20.13 -1.94 18.06
C PHE A 116 20.32 -2.57 16.69
N VAL A 117 20.95 -1.83 15.80
CA VAL A 117 21.57 -2.40 14.60
C VAL A 117 22.98 -2.83 14.99
N VAL A 118 23.30 -4.09 14.75
CA VAL A 118 24.62 -4.64 15.05
C VAL A 118 25.27 -5.06 13.74
N GLY A 119 26.33 -4.35 13.35
CA GLY A 119 27.13 -4.69 12.18
C GLY A 119 28.01 -5.91 12.42
N ASN A 120 28.57 -6.47 11.34
CA ASN A 120 29.46 -7.64 11.40
C ASN A 120 30.71 -7.45 12.28
N THR A 121 31.20 -6.22 12.44
CA THR A 121 32.33 -5.88 13.30
C THR A 121 31.96 -5.80 14.79
N GLY A 122 30.68 -6.00 15.13
CA GLY A 122 30.15 -5.90 16.49
C GLY A 122 29.81 -4.48 16.92
N GLU A 123 29.97 -3.47 16.05
CA GLU A 123 29.52 -2.11 16.31
C GLU A 123 28.00 -2.11 16.56
N ARG A 124 27.57 -1.50 17.66
CA ARG A 124 26.16 -1.40 18.05
C ARG A 124 25.71 0.03 17.92
N LEU A 125 24.77 0.27 17.03
CA LEU A 125 24.12 1.56 16.88
C LEU A 125 22.72 1.47 17.47
N LYS A 126 22.49 2.28 18.51
CA LYS A 126 21.16 2.39 19.13
C LYS A 126 20.23 3.09 18.15
N GLY A 127 19.12 2.44 17.83
CA GLY A 127 18.06 3.01 17.02
C GLY A 127 17.11 3.82 17.88
N GLY A 128 15.89 3.30 18.04
CA GLY A 128 14.88 3.87 18.92
C GLY A 128 14.81 3.18 20.29
N GLU A 129 13.96 3.74 21.14
CA GLU A 129 13.60 3.19 22.42
C GLU A 129 12.12 3.48 22.69
N VAL A 130 11.39 2.50 23.20
CA VAL A 130 9.97 2.63 23.55
C VAL A 130 9.72 2.03 24.92
N THR A 131 8.91 2.72 25.71
CA THR A 131 8.39 2.19 26.98
C THR A 131 6.99 1.64 26.74
N ILE A 132 6.71 0.43 27.23
CA ILE A 132 5.42 -0.25 27.07
C ILE A 132 4.96 -0.86 28.38
N GLN A 133 3.67 -1.17 28.44
CA GLN A 133 3.09 -2.03 29.47
C GLN A 133 2.80 -3.40 28.85
N ALA A 134 3.44 -4.46 29.35
CA ALA A 134 3.21 -5.84 28.94
C ALA A 134 2.28 -6.57 29.94
N GLY A 135 1.39 -7.41 29.42
CA GLY A 135 0.52 -8.27 30.22
C GLY A 135 -0.89 -7.74 30.45
N THR A 136 -1.13 -6.43 30.33
CA THR A 136 -2.47 -5.84 30.53
C THR A 136 -3.22 -5.50 29.24
N GLY A 137 -2.63 -5.76 28.08
CA GLY A 137 -3.25 -5.45 26.78
C GLY A 137 -4.24 -6.53 26.31
N ARG A 138 -5.14 -6.16 25.37
CA ARG A 138 -5.90 -7.15 24.59
C ARG A 138 -4.95 -7.90 23.65
N LEU A 139 -5.13 -9.22 23.51
CA LEU A 139 -4.52 -10.00 22.43
C LEU A 139 -4.83 -9.31 21.10
N SER A 140 -3.77 -8.81 20.45
CA SER A 140 -3.65 -8.15 19.15
C SER A 140 -4.95 -7.72 18.47
N GLY A 141 -5.07 -6.42 18.17
CA GLY A 141 -5.94 -5.91 17.11
C GLY A 141 -5.50 -6.40 15.72
N GLU A 142 -5.07 -7.65 15.58
CA GLU A 142 -4.66 -8.24 14.32
C GLU A 142 -5.82 -8.27 13.34
N PHE A 143 -5.54 -7.85 12.11
CA PHE A 143 -6.48 -8.01 11.03
C PHE A 143 -6.50 -9.47 10.57
N ARG A 144 -7.67 -10.10 10.64
CA ARG A 144 -7.88 -11.45 10.14
C ARG A 144 -8.79 -11.43 8.91
N HIS A 145 -8.35 -12.09 7.86
CA HIS A 145 -9.16 -12.30 6.66
C HIS A 145 -10.49 -12.98 7.03
N PHE A 146 -11.55 -12.55 6.36
CA PHE A 146 -12.93 -13.04 6.54
C PHE A 146 -13.46 -13.05 7.99
N SER A 147 -12.93 -12.19 8.85
CA SER A 147 -13.45 -12.00 10.22
C SER A 147 -14.53 -10.91 10.27
N ALA A 148 -15.16 -10.73 11.43
CA ALA A 148 -16.22 -9.73 11.61
C ALA A 148 -15.77 -8.30 11.25
N GLN A 149 -14.53 -7.91 11.61
CA GLN A 149 -13.96 -6.62 11.20
C GLN A 149 -13.85 -6.52 9.67
N HIS A 150 -13.43 -7.58 8.97
CA HIS A 150 -13.32 -7.57 7.51
C HIS A 150 -14.70 -7.37 6.86
N TYR A 151 -15.69 -8.16 7.26
CA TYR A 151 -17.05 -8.04 6.72
C TYR A 151 -17.68 -6.68 7.05
N ALA A 152 -17.43 -6.13 8.24
CA ALA A 152 -17.91 -4.79 8.59
C ALA A 152 -17.31 -3.70 7.68
N GLY A 153 -16.00 -3.77 7.41
CA GLY A 153 -15.32 -2.88 6.46
C GLY A 153 -15.94 -2.98 5.06
N LEU A 154 -16.08 -4.20 4.53
CA LEU A 154 -16.69 -4.44 3.21
C LEU A 154 -18.15 -3.95 3.13
N ALA A 155 -18.95 -4.20 4.16
CA ALA A 155 -20.35 -3.74 4.20
C ALA A 155 -20.45 -2.22 4.18
N GLY A 156 -19.58 -1.52 4.93
CA GLY A 156 -19.47 -0.06 4.89
C GLY A 156 -19.11 0.47 3.50
N LEU A 157 -18.20 -0.21 2.80
CA LEU A 157 -17.84 0.16 1.43
C LEU A 157 -18.96 -0.08 0.41
N VAL A 158 -19.67 -1.20 0.52
CA VAL A 158 -20.84 -1.45 -0.35
C VAL A 158 -21.89 -0.37 -0.16
N LEU A 159 -22.18 0.02 1.08
CA LEU A 159 -23.10 1.13 1.36
C LEU A 159 -22.59 2.44 0.74
N LEU A 160 -21.31 2.77 0.92
CA LEU A 160 -20.68 3.94 0.30
C LEU A 160 -20.86 3.93 -1.23
N TRP A 161 -20.60 2.79 -1.89
CA TRP A 161 -20.72 2.67 -3.33
C TRP A 161 -22.16 2.84 -3.81
N ILE A 162 -23.14 2.27 -3.10
CA ILE A 162 -24.56 2.47 -3.40
C ILE A 162 -24.92 3.95 -3.28
N LEU A 163 -24.48 4.62 -2.21
CA LEU A 163 -24.74 6.04 -1.99
C LEU A 163 -24.13 6.91 -3.08
N VAL A 164 -22.86 6.67 -3.43
CA VAL A 164 -22.14 7.40 -4.49
C VAL A 164 -22.80 7.20 -5.84
N VAL A 165 -23.13 5.96 -6.23
CA VAL A 165 -23.82 5.66 -7.50
C VAL A 165 -25.21 6.31 -7.54
N THR A 166 -25.97 6.23 -6.45
CA THR A 166 -27.30 6.85 -6.36
C THR A 166 -27.21 8.37 -6.49
N ALA A 167 -26.29 8.99 -5.74
CA ALA A 167 -26.05 10.42 -5.80
C ALA A 167 -25.59 10.86 -7.20
N ALA A 168 -24.70 10.10 -7.84
CA ALA A 168 -24.20 10.39 -9.18
C ALA A 168 -25.32 10.44 -10.24
N ARG A 169 -26.28 9.52 -10.15
CA ARG A 169 -27.40 9.42 -11.10
C ARG A 169 -28.47 10.48 -10.88
N ARG A 170 -28.72 10.88 -9.63
CA ARG A 170 -29.82 11.79 -9.27
C ARG A 170 -29.41 13.27 -9.13
N SER A 171 -28.12 13.57 -9.18
CA SER A 171 -27.60 14.93 -8.96
C SER A 171 -27.61 15.79 -10.23
N THR A 172 -27.84 17.09 -10.04
CA THR A 172 -27.59 18.13 -11.06
C THR A 172 -26.09 18.24 -11.36
N GLU A 173 -25.73 18.87 -12.48
CA GLU A 173 -24.32 19.08 -12.85
C GLU A 173 -23.50 19.82 -11.78
N GLU A 174 -24.10 20.82 -11.13
CA GLU A 174 -23.45 21.52 -10.01
C GLU A 174 -23.16 20.58 -8.83
N LYS A 175 -24.14 19.78 -8.40
CA LYS A 175 -23.97 18.81 -7.31
C LYS A 175 -22.96 17.73 -7.67
N ARG A 176 -22.91 17.31 -8.95
CA ARG A 176 -21.91 16.37 -9.46
C ARG A 176 -20.49 16.91 -9.29
N HIS A 177 -20.25 18.18 -9.59
CA HIS A 177 -18.92 18.77 -9.37
C HIS A 177 -18.54 18.79 -7.88
N ILE A 178 -19.50 19.03 -6.99
CA ILE A 178 -19.26 18.99 -5.53
C ILE A 178 -18.89 17.57 -5.12
N ILE A 179 -19.63 16.55 -5.58
CA ILE A 179 -19.33 15.14 -5.29
C ILE A 179 -17.92 14.76 -5.78
N GLU A 180 -17.56 15.15 -7.00
CA GLU A 180 -16.22 14.91 -7.56
C GLU A 180 -15.12 15.53 -6.71
N PHE A 181 -15.29 16.78 -6.30
CA PHE A 181 -14.35 17.44 -5.41
C PHE A 181 -14.25 16.71 -4.06
N LEU A 182 -15.37 16.35 -3.46
CA LEU A 182 -15.37 15.64 -2.16
C LEU A 182 -14.67 14.29 -2.25
N LEU A 183 -14.93 13.50 -3.31
CA LEU A 183 -14.27 12.21 -3.51
C LEU A 183 -12.74 12.35 -3.62
N VAL A 184 -12.27 13.29 -4.45
CA VAL A 184 -10.83 13.52 -4.62
C VAL A 184 -10.20 14.13 -3.37
N ALA A 185 -10.86 15.09 -2.74
CA ALA A 185 -10.37 15.71 -1.51
C ALA A 185 -10.29 14.70 -0.36
N SER A 186 -11.27 13.79 -0.23
CA SER A 186 -11.22 12.71 0.77
C SER A 186 -10.11 11.71 0.49
N LEU A 187 -9.86 11.35 -0.77
CA LEU A 187 -8.73 10.49 -1.15
C LEU A 187 -7.39 11.15 -0.82
N TRP A 188 -7.21 12.41 -1.25
CA TRP A 188 -5.99 13.17 -0.98
C TRP A 188 -5.78 13.37 0.52
N LEU A 189 -6.82 13.71 1.27
CA LEU A 189 -6.73 13.90 2.72
C LEU A 189 -6.41 12.58 3.44
N ASN A 190 -7.02 11.47 3.03
CA ASN A 190 -6.66 10.17 3.58
C ASN A 190 -5.20 9.83 3.30
N GLU A 191 -4.74 10.01 2.05
CA GLU A 191 -3.38 9.67 1.66
C GLU A 191 -2.33 10.56 2.35
N ILE A 192 -2.55 11.88 2.43
CA ILE A 192 -1.60 12.79 3.09
C ILE A 192 -1.48 12.45 4.59
N ILE A 193 -2.61 12.20 5.26
CA ILE A 193 -2.60 11.78 6.68
C ILE A 193 -1.92 10.42 6.80
N TYR A 194 -2.17 9.49 5.87
CA TYR A 194 -1.55 8.16 5.89
C TYR A 194 -0.03 8.23 5.72
N GLN A 195 0.48 9.06 4.81
CA GLN A 195 1.92 9.26 4.63
C GLN A 195 2.58 9.77 5.92
N PHE A 196 2.00 10.79 6.56
CA PHE A 196 2.49 11.30 7.85
C PHE A 196 2.38 10.25 8.97
N TYR A 197 1.22 9.60 9.10
CA TYR A 197 1.02 8.53 10.08
C TYR A 197 2.07 7.44 9.91
N TRP A 198 2.29 6.97 8.68
CA TRP A 198 3.21 5.87 8.41
C TRP A 198 4.66 6.28 8.69
N TYR A 199 5.01 7.53 8.39
CA TYR A 199 6.34 8.08 8.68
C TYR A 199 6.61 8.23 10.17
N PHE A 200 5.72 8.89 10.92
CA PHE A 200 5.89 9.10 12.36
C PHE A 200 5.71 7.82 13.19
N THR A 201 5.04 6.81 12.63
CA THR A 201 4.97 5.48 13.23
C THR A 201 6.11 4.59 12.76
N GLY A 202 7.16 5.12 12.14
CA GLY A 202 8.38 4.38 11.81
C GLY A 202 8.21 3.26 10.78
N GLY A 203 7.07 3.21 10.07
CA GLY A 203 6.82 2.19 9.05
C GLY A 203 7.07 2.67 7.63
N TRP A 204 7.22 3.98 7.40
CA TRP A 204 7.49 4.53 6.08
C TRP A 204 8.95 4.30 5.69
N HIS A 205 9.15 3.78 4.47
CA HIS A 205 10.44 3.73 3.81
C HIS A 205 10.28 3.66 2.29
N ALA A 206 11.28 4.19 1.58
CA ALA A 206 11.21 4.44 0.15
C ALA A 206 11.06 3.18 -0.73
N ALA A 207 11.39 2.00 -0.21
CA ALA A 207 11.23 0.73 -0.93
C ALA A 207 9.75 0.32 -1.11
N TRP A 208 8.82 0.89 -0.34
CA TRP A 208 7.40 0.51 -0.36
C TRP A 208 6.42 1.68 -0.36
N ALA A 209 6.82 2.84 0.17
CA ALA A 209 5.86 3.89 0.54
C ALA A 209 5.60 4.95 -0.53
N LEU A 210 6.36 4.97 -1.62
CA LEU A 210 6.18 5.95 -2.70
C LEU A 210 4.85 5.71 -3.45
N MET A 211 4.32 6.78 -4.05
CA MET A 211 3.08 6.73 -4.86
C MET A 211 3.22 5.97 -6.20
N VAL A 212 4.20 5.08 -6.32
CA VAL A 212 4.51 4.32 -7.54
C VAL A 212 3.68 3.04 -7.63
N GLN A 213 3.12 2.55 -6.51
CA GLN A 213 2.17 1.43 -6.55
C GLN A 213 0.92 1.78 -7.39
N MET A 214 0.28 0.76 -7.96
CA MET A 214 -0.92 0.91 -8.80
C MET A 214 -2.04 1.73 -8.14
N CYS A 215 -2.31 1.51 -6.84
CA CYS A 215 -3.30 2.30 -6.08
C CYS A 215 -2.82 3.74 -5.84
N GLY A 216 -1.54 3.94 -5.55
CA GLY A 216 -0.92 5.26 -5.42
C GLY A 216 -1.03 6.08 -6.71
N LEU A 217 -0.64 5.49 -7.84
CA LEU A 217 -0.80 6.12 -9.16
C LEU A 217 -2.27 6.42 -9.46
N SER A 218 -3.20 5.55 -9.07
CA SER A 218 -4.64 5.78 -9.23
C SER A 218 -5.12 7.02 -8.46
N ILE A 219 -4.64 7.23 -7.23
CA ILE A 219 -4.94 8.44 -6.43
C ILE A 219 -4.45 9.71 -7.15
N LEU A 220 -3.23 9.69 -7.69
CA LEU A 220 -2.68 10.83 -8.42
C LEU A 220 -3.45 11.11 -9.72
N ILE A 221 -3.81 10.06 -10.46
CA ILE A 221 -4.54 10.15 -11.73
C ILE A 221 -5.97 10.68 -11.52
N LEU A 222 -6.67 10.25 -10.46
CA LEU A 222 -8.05 10.64 -10.18
C LEU A 222 -8.24 12.16 -10.10
N CYS A 223 -7.27 12.88 -9.54
CA CYS A 223 -7.26 14.34 -9.51
C CYS A 223 -7.42 14.95 -10.91
N PHE A 224 -6.70 14.41 -11.90
CA PHE A 224 -6.74 14.88 -13.28
C PHE A 224 -7.97 14.40 -14.05
N VAL A 225 -8.47 13.18 -13.77
CA VAL A 225 -9.70 12.66 -14.42
C VAL A 225 -10.88 13.61 -14.20
N PHE A 226 -11.01 14.18 -13.00
CA PHE A 226 -12.09 15.12 -12.67
C PHE A 226 -11.77 16.56 -13.09
N ALA A 227 -10.49 16.97 -13.08
CA ALA A 227 -10.08 18.31 -13.51
C ALA A 227 -10.19 18.54 -15.02
N LEU A 228 -9.85 17.54 -15.83
CA LEU A 228 -9.67 17.72 -17.26
C LEU A 228 -11.01 17.82 -18.02
N PRO A 229 -11.05 18.57 -19.13
CA PRO A 229 -12.18 18.57 -20.06
C PRO A 229 -12.43 17.20 -20.68
N ALA A 230 -13.62 17.01 -21.25
CA ALA A 230 -13.91 15.79 -22.02
C ALA A 230 -12.96 15.71 -23.23
N GLY A 231 -12.39 14.54 -23.48
CA GLY A 231 -11.42 14.33 -24.54
C GLY A 231 -10.66 13.01 -24.41
N LYS A 232 -9.77 12.75 -25.37
CA LYS A 232 -8.99 11.50 -25.44
C LYS A 232 -8.17 11.25 -24.17
N LEU A 233 -7.47 12.27 -23.66
CA LEU A 233 -6.65 12.13 -22.45
C LEU A 233 -7.51 11.73 -21.23
N ARG A 234 -8.63 12.41 -21.00
CA ARG A 234 -9.55 12.08 -19.90
C ARG A 234 -10.11 10.66 -20.03
N GLN A 235 -10.39 10.21 -21.26
CA GLN A 235 -10.81 8.83 -21.52
C GLN A 235 -9.72 7.84 -21.14
N VAL A 236 -8.45 8.08 -21.53
CA VAL A 236 -7.33 7.21 -21.15
C VAL A 236 -7.16 7.15 -19.63
N LEU A 237 -7.21 8.29 -18.95
CA LEU A 237 -7.12 8.32 -17.49
C LEU A 237 -8.29 7.57 -16.83
N PHE A 238 -9.52 7.70 -17.35
CA PHE A 238 -10.64 6.88 -16.90
C PHE A 238 -10.36 5.38 -17.09
N GLU A 239 -9.82 4.96 -18.23
CA GLU A 239 -9.50 3.55 -18.49
C GLU A 239 -8.49 3.01 -17.48
N LEU A 240 -7.46 3.80 -17.15
CA LEU A 240 -6.52 3.47 -16.08
C LEU A 240 -7.24 3.30 -14.74
N ILE A 241 -8.09 4.26 -14.33
CA ILE A 241 -8.86 4.13 -13.08
C ILE A 241 -9.83 2.95 -13.11
N PHE A 242 -10.42 2.66 -14.26
CA PHE A 242 -11.33 1.53 -14.40
C PHE A 242 -10.59 0.21 -14.17
N PHE A 243 -9.47 -0.02 -14.86
CA PHE A 243 -8.75 -1.30 -14.76
C PHE A 243 -7.82 -1.39 -13.55
N TRP A 244 -6.99 -0.37 -13.31
CA TRP A 244 -6.08 -0.32 -12.15
C TRP A 244 -6.82 0.01 -10.87
N GLY A 245 -7.61 1.08 -10.90
CA GLY A 245 -8.29 1.57 -9.72
C GLY A 245 -9.32 0.57 -9.22
N ILE A 246 -10.32 0.19 -10.03
CA ILE A 246 -11.33 -0.77 -9.58
C ILE A 246 -10.75 -2.17 -9.42
N GLY A 247 -10.01 -2.67 -10.43
CA GLY A 247 -9.50 -4.04 -10.45
C GLY A 247 -8.47 -4.29 -9.35
N GLY A 248 -7.47 -3.41 -9.24
CA GLY A 248 -6.43 -3.50 -8.22
C GLY A 248 -6.96 -3.27 -6.81
N ALA A 249 -7.81 -2.25 -6.59
CA ALA A 249 -8.37 -2.02 -5.27
C ALA A 249 -9.33 -3.13 -4.81
N LEU A 250 -10.03 -3.79 -5.74
CA LEU A 250 -10.85 -4.94 -5.40
C LEU A 250 -9.99 -6.11 -4.91
N GLN A 251 -8.86 -6.38 -5.56
CA GLN A 251 -7.91 -7.40 -5.08
C GLN A 251 -7.35 -7.05 -3.69
N ALA A 252 -6.97 -5.79 -3.47
CA ALA A 252 -6.49 -5.33 -2.16
C ALA A 252 -7.56 -5.47 -1.06
N LEU A 253 -8.85 -5.24 -1.38
CA LEU A 253 -9.95 -5.45 -0.44
C LEU A 253 -10.26 -6.92 -0.19
N LEU A 254 -9.96 -7.83 -1.13
CA LEU A 254 -10.14 -9.27 -0.94
C LEU A 254 -9.02 -9.90 -0.12
N ALA A 255 -7.79 -9.41 -0.28
CA ALA A 255 -6.61 -9.83 0.48
C ALA A 255 -5.87 -8.64 1.12
N PRO A 256 -6.42 -8.03 2.20
CA PRO A 256 -5.82 -6.85 2.83
C PRO A 256 -4.52 -7.14 3.58
N ASP A 257 -3.48 -6.34 3.32
CA ASP A 257 -2.22 -6.35 4.09
C ASP A 257 -2.22 -5.32 5.25
N ILE A 258 -3.10 -5.55 6.21
CA ILE A 258 -3.23 -4.68 7.39
C ILE A 258 -2.30 -5.15 8.53
N GLY A 259 -2.09 -6.46 8.67
CA GLY A 259 -1.22 -7.07 9.68
C GLY A 259 -1.75 -6.89 11.11
N TYR A 260 -0.85 -6.65 12.09
CA TYR A 260 -1.21 -6.49 13.50
C TYR A 260 -1.97 -5.18 13.85
N ARG A 261 -2.36 -4.39 12.83
CA ARG A 261 -3.01 -3.07 12.96
C ARG A 261 -4.43 -3.05 12.38
N GLY A 262 -5.20 -4.09 12.66
CA GLY A 262 -6.64 -4.21 12.41
C GLY A 262 -7.49 -3.32 13.32
N PHE A 263 -8.79 -3.54 13.32
CA PHE A 263 -9.74 -2.64 14.01
C PHE A 263 -9.46 -2.57 15.53
N PRO A 264 -9.52 -1.38 16.16
CA PRO A 264 -9.90 -0.06 15.64
C PRO A 264 -8.71 0.85 15.29
N GLU A 265 -7.60 0.32 14.80
CA GLU A 265 -6.42 1.13 14.45
C GLU A 265 -6.64 2.02 13.22
N TYR A 266 -5.94 3.15 13.18
CA TYR A 266 -6.02 4.07 12.04
C TYR A 266 -5.65 3.41 10.70
N LYS A 267 -4.66 2.49 10.68
CA LYS A 267 -4.26 1.78 9.46
C LYS A 267 -5.43 0.98 8.87
N TYR A 268 -6.24 0.35 9.71
CA TYR A 268 -7.46 -0.35 9.27
C TYR A 268 -8.41 0.61 8.53
N PHE A 269 -8.78 1.73 9.15
CA PHE A 269 -9.70 2.68 8.53
C PHE A 269 -9.14 3.29 7.25
N SER A 270 -7.88 3.74 7.28
CA SER A 270 -7.23 4.36 6.13
C SER A 270 -7.14 3.41 4.93
N PHE A 271 -6.87 2.12 5.18
CA PHE A 271 -6.84 1.09 4.13
C PHE A 271 -8.20 0.94 3.43
N PHE A 272 -9.28 0.74 4.18
CA PHE A 272 -10.63 0.59 3.60
C PHE A 272 -11.10 1.89 2.94
N ILE A 273 -10.85 3.05 3.55
CA ILE A 273 -11.21 4.36 2.99
C ILE A 273 -10.50 4.58 1.64
N SER A 274 -9.19 4.35 1.57
CA SER A 274 -8.41 4.56 0.34
C SER A 274 -8.93 3.70 -0.81
N HIS A 275 -8.93 2.37 -0.63
CA HIS A 275 -9.34 1.44 -1.68
C HIS A 275 -10.83 1.56 -2.01
N GLY A 276 -11.67 1.79 -0.99
CA GLY A 276 -13.09 2.04 -1.15
C GLY A 276 -13.41 3.28 -1.97
N LEU A 277 -12.69 4.39 -1.74
CA LEU A 277 -12.88 5.64 -2.48
C LEU A 277 -12.31 5.57 -3.90
N ILE A 278 -11.23 4.83 -4.15
CA ILE A 278 -10.74 4.55 -5.51
C ILE A 278 -11.84 3.88 -6.33
N ILE A 279 -12.46 2.82 -5.77
CA ILE A 279 -13.58 2.12 -6.42
C ILE A 279 -14.78 3.05 -6.57
N ALA A 280 -15.13 3.82 -5.53
CA ALA A 280 -16.24 4.78 -5.58
C ALA A 280 -16.07 5.80 -6.71
N CYS A 281 -14.85 6.32 -6.92
CA CYS A 281 -14.54 7.21 -8.03
C CYS A 281 -14.74 6.53 -9.39
N GLY A 282 -14.24 5.30 -9.54
CA GLY A 282 -14.43 4.50 -10.76
C GLY A 282 -15.91 4.26 -11.07
N LEU A 283 -16.68 3.85 -10.07
CA LEU A 283 -18.13 3.65 -10.18
C LEU A 283 -18.87 4.95 -10.49
N TYR A 284 -18.45 6.07 -9.90
CA TYR A 284 -18.99 7.40 -10.21
C TYR A 284 -18.76 7.79 -11.67
N LEU A 285 -17.56 7.53 -12.22
CA LEU A 285 -17.26 7.80 -13.63
C LEU A 285 -18.12 6.96 -14.57
N VAL A 286 -18.35 5.68 -14.25
CA VAL A 286 -19.21 4.79 -15.05
C VAL A 286 -20.69 5.16 -14.92
N ALA A 287 -21.20 5.33 -13.71
CA ALA A 287 -22.64 5.47 -13.45
C ALA A 287 -23.14 6.91 -13.52
N GLY A 288 -22.32 7.88 -13.12
CA GLY A 288 -22.66 9.32 -13.10
C GLY A 288 -22.25 10.06 -14.36
N ARG A 289 -21.04 9.78 -14.87
CA ARG A 289 -20.49 10.44 -16.06
C ARG A 289 -20.62 9.62 -17.34
N GLY A 290 -21.09 8.38 -17.25
CA GLY A 290 -21.40 7.54 -18.41
C GLY A 290 -20.17 7.01 -19.16
N PHE A 291 -18.98 7.06 -18.56
CA PHE A 291 -17.77 6.50 -19.18
C PHE A 291 -17.89 4.99 -19.36
N ARG A 292 -17.32 4.47 -20.45
CA ARG A 292 -17.38 3.05 -20.82
C ARG A 292 -16.01 2.58 -21.31
N PRO A 293 -15.50 1.45 -20.81
CA PRO A 293 -14.34 0.81 -21.40
C PRO A 293 -14.70 0.16 -22.74
N THR A 294 -13.73 0.09 -23.64
CA THR A 294 -13.82 -0.64 -24.91
C THR A 294 -12.80 -1.77 -24.92
N LEU A 295 -12.87 -2.68 -25.90
CA LEU A 295 -11.83 -3.70 -26.04
C LEU A 295 -10.46 -3.07 -26.31
N MET A 296 -10.44 -1.98 -27.09
CA MET A 296 -9.22 -1.19 -27.32
C MET A 296 -8.69 -0.55 -26.02
N SER A 297 -9.55 -0.27 -25.05
CA SER A 297 -9.14 0.22 -23.73
C SER A 297 -8.32 -0.83 -22.98
N VAL A 298 -8.64 -2.12 -23.11
CA VAL A 298 -7.85 -3.22 -22.52
C VAL A 298 -6.42 -3.20 -23.07
N PHE A 299 -6.27 -3.23 -24.39
CA PHE A 299 -4.94 -3.19 -25.03
C PHE A 299 -4.15 -1.93 -24.69
N ARG A 300 -4.83 -0.76 -24.69
CA ARG A 300 -4.19 0.51 -24.33
C ARG A 300 -3.67 0.49 -22.90
N VAL A 301 -4.47 0.00 -21.95
CA VAL A 301 -4.06 -0.04 -20.55
C VAL A 301 -3.00 -1.10 -20.30
N ILE A 302 -3.02 -2.25 -20.98
CA ILE A 302 -1.91 -3.22 -20.92
C ILE A 302 -0.61 -2.59 -21.43
N LEU A 303 -0.64 -1.87 -22.56
CA LEU A 303 0.54 -1.18 -23.07
C LEU A 303 1.07 -0.13 -22.08
N ILE A 304 0.18 0.71 -21.52
CA ILE A 304 0.57 1.70 -20.50
C ILE A 304 1.11 1.00 -19.25
N SER A 305 0.51 -0.11 -18.82
CA SER A 305 0.95 -0.89 -17.67
C SER A 305 2.36 -1.42 -17.87
N ASN A 306 2.67 -1.97 -19.04
CA ASN A 306 4.02 -2.43 -19.36
C ASN A 306 5.05 -1.28 -19.33
N ILE A 307 4.70 -0.12 -19.88
CA ILE A 307 5.58 1.06 -19.83
C ILE A 307 5.83 1.48 -18.36
N VAL A 308 4.77 1.54 -17.55
CA VAL A 308 4.90 1.93 -16.13
C VAL A 308 5.66 0.89 -15.32
N VAL A 309 5.41 -0.40 -15.54
CA VAL A 309 6.14 -1.51 -14.91
C VAL A 309 7.62 -1.47 -15.29
N PHE A 310 7.95 -1.18 -16.55
CA PHE A 310 9.33 -0.99 -16.97
C PHE A 310 10.04 0.12 -16.18
N PHE A 311 9.40 1.28 -16.01
CA PHE A 311 9.98 2.36 -15.18
C PHE A 311 9.99 2.00 -13.69
N ALA A 312 8.95 1.34 -13.18
CA ALA A 312 8.88 0.89 -11.79
C ALA A 312 10.00 -0.11 -11.46
N TRP A 313 10.41 -0.95 -12.41
CA TRP A 313 11.56 -1.85 -12.26
C TRP A 313 12.85 -1.06 -12.02
N TRP A 314 13.10 -0.02 -12.82
CA TRP A 314 14.27 0.84 -12.61
C TRP A 314 14.22 1.61 -11.29
N ILE A 315 13.03 2.05 -10.86
CA ILE A 315 12.84 2.65 -9.53
C ILE A 315 13.17 1.63 -8.44
N ASN A 316 12.68 0.39 -8.55
CA ASN A 316 12.96 -0.68 -7.59
C ASN A 316 14.46 -0.94 -7.45
N LEU A 317 15.21 -0.95 -8.56
CA LEU A 317 16.67 -1.11 -8.55
C LEU A 317 17.38 0.13 -7.96
N ALA A 318 16.97 1.33 -8.34
CA ALA A 318 17.60 2.57 -7.86
C ALA A 318 17.50 2.72 -6.34
N LEU A 319 16.45 2.18 -5.71
CA LEU A 319 16.24 2.22 -4.27
C LEU A 319 17.22 1.34 -3.47
N GLU A 320 17.97 0.45 -4.13
CA GLU A 320 19.10 -0.24 -3.48
C GLU A 320 20.20 0.75 -3.04
N HIS A 321 20.25 1.95 -3.63
CA HIS A 321 21.26 2.97 -3.34
C HIS A 321 20.80 4.06 -2.36
N ILE A 322 19.55 3.99 -1.88
CA ILE A 322 18.98 4.97 -0.95
C ILE A 322 18.47 4.22 0.28
N PRO A 323 18.62 4.74 1.52
CA PRO A 323 18.05 4.11 2.70
C PRO A 323 16.61 3.61 2.49
N PRO A 324 16.32 2.34 2.82
CA PRO A 324 17.13 1.43 3.64
C PRO A 324 18.16 0.56 2.88
N PHE A 325 18.59 0.97 1.68
CA PHE A 325 19.53 0.25 0.80
C PHE A 325 18.99 -1.13 0.40
N GLN A 326 17.72 -1.15 -0.02
CA GLN A 326 17.04 -2.38 -0.40
C GLN A 326 16.29 -2.14 -1.71
N ARG A 327 16.25 -3.19 -2.54
CA ARG A 327 15.37 -3.25 -3.69
C ARG A 327 13.94 -2.89 -3.30
N GLY A 328 13.36 -1.96 -4.05
CA GLY A 328 11.93 -1.62 -3.94
C GLY A 328 11.05 -2.76 -4.42
N ASN A 329 9.79 -2.77 -4.01
CA ASN A 329 8.81 -3.77 -4.45
C ASN A 329 7.52 -3.17 -5.04
N TYR A 330 7.67 -2.11 -5.83
CA TYR A 330 6.56 -1.53 -6.58
C TYR A 330 6.04 -2.51 -7.62
N PHE A 331 4.72 -2.62 -7.78
CA PHE A 331 4.04 -3.61 -8.63
C PHE A 331 4.35 -5.07 -8.27
N VAL A 332 4.98 -5.32 -7.12
CA VAL A 332 5.39 -6.66 -6.65
C VAL A 332 6.36 -7.33 -7.63
N ILE A 333 7.11 -6.57 -8.43
CA ILE A 333 8.07 -7.11 -9.41
C ILE A 333 9.51 -7.16 -8.87
N GLY A 334 9.76 -6.68 -7.66
CA GLY A 334 11.08 -6.74 -7.02
C GLY A 334 11.34 -8.12 -6.40
N PHE A 335 10.34 -8.63 -5.68
CA PHE A 335 10.35 -9.95 -5.06
C PHE A 335 8.94 -10.37 -4.56
N PRO A 336 8.68 -11.66 -4.34
CA PRO A 336 7.43 -12.13 -3.72
C PRO A 336 7.27 -11.61 -2.28
N PRO A 337 6.04 -11.30 -1.83
CA PRO A 337 5.76 -10.94 -0.44
C PRO A 337 6.26 -12.01 0.55
N PRO A 338 6.91 -11.65 1.67
CA PRO A 338 7.48 -12.62 2.61
C PRO A 338 6.42 -13.45 3.35
N THR A 339 5.17 -13.00 3.36
CA THR A 339 4.02 -13.66 4.00
C THR A 339 3.38 -14.77 3.14
N GLY A 340 3.89 -15.00 1.93
CA GLY A 340 3.36 -15.97 0.98
C GLY A 340 2.17 -15.43 0.19
N SER A 341 2.11 -15.77 -1.10
CA SER A 341 1.11 -15.25 -2.04
C SER A 341 1.04 -16.09 -3.33
N ILE A 342 0.11 -15.75 -4.22
CA ILE A 342 0.10 -16.30 -5.58
C ILE A 342 1.40 -15.99 -6.36
N VAL A 343 2.14 -14.95 -5.97
CA VAL A 343 3.40 -14.56 -6.63
C VAL A 343 4.48 -15.61 -6.42
N ASP A 344 4.46 -16.33 -5.29
CA ASP A 344 5.40 -17.43 -5.03
C ASP A 344 5.19 -18.57 -6.03
N ILE A 345 3.93 -18.89 -6.34
CA ILE A 345 3.58 -19.89 -7.37
C ILE A 345 4.07 -19.43 -8.75
N LEU A 346 3.86 -18.15 -9.09
CA LEU A 346 4.35 -17.60 -10.35
C LEU A 346 5.88 -17.61 -10.41
N ALA A 347 6.57 -17.34 -9.29
CA ALA A 347 8.02 -17.40 -9.20
C ALA A 347 8.55 -18.84 -9.37
N GLY A 348 7.82 -19.86 -8.88
CA GLY A 348 8.13 -21.26 -9.13
C GLY A 348 8.02 -21.65 -10.61
N ILE A 349 6.96 -21.17 -11.29
CA ILE A 349 6.67 -21.48 -12.71
C ILE A 349 7.59 -20.72 -13.67
N PHE A 350 7.65 -19.39 -13.54
CA PHE A 350 8.33 -18.50 -14.49
C PHE A 350 9.77 -18.16 -14.07
N GLY A 351 10.13 -18.37 -12.81
CA GLY A 351 11.43 -18.00 -12.25
C GLY A 351 11.38 -16.73 -11.37
N PRO A 352 12.52 -16.35 -10.74
CA PRO A 352 12.59 -15.21 -9.84
C PRO A 352 12.33 -13.88 -10.57
N ALA A 353 12.21 -12.80 -9.81
CA ALA A 353 12.08 -11.45 -10.38
C ALA A 353 13.22 -11.18 -11.41
N PRO A 354 12.92 -10.57 -12.57
CA PRO A 354 11.62 -10.02 -12.98
C PRO A 354 10.70 -11.01 -13.74
N TRP A 355 11.11 -12.28 -13.92
CA TRP A 355 10.45 -13.20 -14.86
C TRP A 355 9.00 -13.55 -14.53
N TYR A 356 8.67 -13.70 -13.24
CA TYR A 356 7.29 -13.94 -12.82
C TYR A 356 6.32 -12.78 -13.13
N ALA A 357 6.83 -11.60 -13.52
CA ALA A 357 5.99 -10.49 -13.99
C ALA A 357 5.17 -10.88 -15.23
N LEU A 358 5.63 -11.83 -16.05
CA LEU A 358 4.85 -12.40 -17.15
C LEU A 358 3.57 -13.09 -16.63
N GLY A 359 3.68 -13.82 -15.51
CA GLY A 359 2.55 -14.42 -14.84
C GLY A 359 1.57 -13.37 -14.29
N LEU A 360 2.10 -12.29 -13.70
CA LEU A 360 1.29 -11.16 -13.25
C LEU A 360 0.56 -10.46 -14.41
N GLU A 361 1.21 -10.32 -15.57
CA GLU A 361 0.61 -9.76 -16.77
C GLU A 361 -0.54 -10.63 -17.29
N ILE A 362 -0.37 -11.96 -17.32
CA ILE A 362 -1.45 -12.90 -17.71
C ILE A 362 -2.65 -12.77 -16.77
N LEU A 363 -2.43 -12.73 -15.45
CA LEU A 363 -3.49 -12.53 -14.48
C LEU A 363 -4.17 -11.16 -14.65
N GLY A 364 -3.37 -10.11 -14.88
CA GLY A 364 -3.86 -8.77 -15.15
C GLY A 364 -4.73 -8.70 -16.41
N LEU A 365 -4.30 -9.33 -17.50
CA LEU A 365 -5.06 -9.42 -18.74
C LEU A 365 -6.39 -10.16 -18.53
N ALA A 366 -6.37 -11.30 -17.84
CA ALA A 366 -7.58 -12.06 -17.52
C ALA A 366 -8.57 -11.22 -16.69
N LEU A 367 -8.07 -10.49 -15.68
CA LEU A 367 -8.87 -9.58 -14.87
C LEU A 367 -9.46 -8.45 -15.73
N PHE A 368 -8.66 -7.80 -16.58
CA PHE A 368 -9.12 -6.69 -17.41
C PHE A 368 -10.18 -7.13 -18.42
N LEU A 369 -10.00 -8.30 -19.06
CA LEU A 369 -11.02 -8.87 -19.94
C LEU A 369 -12.32 -9.19 -19.19
N THR A 370 -12.23 -9.74 -17.98
CA THR A 370 -13.38 -10.01 -17.11
C THR A 370 -14.14 -8.73 -16.76
N MET A 371 -13.42 -7.65 -16.42
CA MET A 371 -14.01 -6.35 -16.12
C MET A 371 -14.65 -5.68 -17.34
N TRP A 372 -14.08 -5.89 -18.53
CA TRP A 372 -14.65 -5.37 -19.78
C TRP A 372 -15.89 -6.15 -20.25
N LEU A 373 -15.97 -7.46 -19.96
CA LEU A 373 -16.99 -8.37 -20.48
C LEU A 373 -18.44 -7.87 -20.35
N PRO A 374 -18.91 -7.31 -19.21
CA PRO A 374 -20.29 -6.82 -19.07
C PRO A 374 -20.64 -5.67 -20.03
N PHE A 375 -19.64 -4.96 -20.54
CA PHE A 375 -19.79 -3.86 -21.50
C PHE A 375 -19.75 -4.37 -22.95
N GLY A 376 -18.89 -5.35 -23.24
CA GLY A 376 -18.80 -5.98 -24.55
C GLY A 376 -20.08 -6.73 -24.94
N VAL A 377 -20.62 -7.55 -24.03
CA VAL A 377 -21.83 -8.37 -24.27
C VAL A 377 -23.05 -7.49 -24.56
N LYS A 378 -23.26 -6.42 -23.77
CA LYS A 378 -24.37 -5.48 -24.01
C LYS A 378 -24.27 -4.77 -25.36
N GLY A 379 -23.05 -4.51 -25.84
CA GLY A 379 -22.82 -3.95 -27.18
C GLY A 379 -23.19 -4.91 -28.31
N LEU A 380 -22.89 -6.21 -28.14
CA LEU A 380 -23.19 -7.25 -29.13
C LEU A 380 -24.69 -7.56 -29.21
N VAL A 381 -25.36 -7.72 -28.05
CA VAL A 381 -26.81 -7.99 -27.99
C VAL A 381 -27.62 -6.87 -28.66
N ARG A 382 -27.24 -5.61 -28.42
CA ARG A 382 -27.92 -4.44 -29.02
C ARG A 382 -27.75 -4.35 -30.54
N ARG A 383 -26.65 -4.88 -31.09
CA ARG A 383 -26.42 -4.95 -32.55
C ARG A 383 -27.19 -6.09 -33.22
N SER A 384 -27.39 -7.22 -32.52
CA SER A 384 -28.15 -8.37 -33.06
C SER A 384 -29.66 -8.17 -33.08
N GLY A 385 -30.21 -7.32 -32.19
CA GLY A 385 -31.65 -7.02 -32.14
C GLY A 385 -32.10 -5.83 -33.01
N SER A 386 -31.18 -5.23 -33.77
CA SER A 386 -31.45 -4.12 -34.70
C SER A 386 -31.21 -4.51 -36.16
N GLY A 387 -31.08 -5.81 -36.45
CA GLY A 387 -30.85 -6.39 -37.77
C GLY A 387 -32.10 -7.00 -38.36
#